data_AF-A0A522BXH5-F1
#
_entry.id   AF-A0A522BXH5-F1
#
_cell.length_a   1.000
_cell.length_b   1.000
_cell.length_c   1.000
_cell.angle_alpha   90.00
_cell.angle_beta   90.00
_cell.angle_gamma   90.00
#
_symmetry.space_group_name_H-M   'P 1'
#
loop_
_entity.id
_entity.type
_entity.pdbx_description
1 polymer ?
#
loop_
_entity_poly.entity_id
_entity_poly.type
_entity_poly.pdbx_seq_one_letter_code
_entity_poly.pdbx_strand_id
1 'polypeptide(L)'
;MPDFLNIAAYRFVPLADCPELQERLRQNAQSRGLKGTVLLAEEGINLFLAGVATEVEGFLADLCSDARFAGLTVKRSRSAELPFRKLLVKIKREIIRMDHPTIRPADGRAPAVDARTLSRWLDAGCDDEGRPVVMLDTRNGFEVDEGAFDNAIDWRLTRFSEFPAAVQQHRGDFAGKTVVSYCTGGIRCEKAAIYMREAGI
;
A
#
# COMPACT_ATOMS: atom_id res chain seq x y z
N MET A 1 -27.15 -3.11 14.41
CA MET A 1 -26.14 -2.26 15.08
C MET A 1 -25.27 -1.62 14.00
N PRO A 2 -24.83 -0.36 14.12
CA PRO A 2 -24.08 0.27 13.04
C PRO A 2 -22.70 -0.38 12.95
N ASP A 3 -22.53 -1.15 11.88
CA ASP A 3 -21.27 -1.76 11.48
C ASP A 3 -20.47 -0.67 10.75
N PHE A 4 -19.39 -0.17 11.36
CA PHE A 4 -18.61 0.93 10.80
C PHE A 4 -17.94 0.47 9.51
N LEU A 5 -17.92 1.34 8.51
CA LEU A 5 -17.22 1.10 7.25
C LEU A 5 -15.79 1.59 7.37
N ASN A 6 -14.84 0.71 7.08
CA ASN A 6 -13.41 0.99 7.00
C ASN A 6 -13.00 1.01 5.53
N ILE A 7 -12.20 2.00 5.17
CA ILE A 7 -11.63 2.12 3.83
C ILE A 7 -10.12 2.27 3.92
N ALA A 8 -9.42 1.57 3.03
CA ALA A 8 -8.00 1.77 2.80
C ALA A 8 -7.76 1.97 1.29
N ALA A 9 -7.02 3.00 0.94
CA ALA A 9 -6.71 3.31 -0.45
C ALA A 9 -5.40 4.08 -0.55
N TYR A 10 -4.74 3.95 -1.69
CA TYR A 10 -3.58 4.78 -2.02
C TYR A 10 -3.56 5.07 -3.51
N ARG A 11 -2.89 6.15 -3.88
CA ARG A 11 -2.62 6.48 -5.27
C ARG A 11 -1.34 7.27 -5.38
N PHE A 12 -0.45 6.82 -6.25
CA PHE A 12 0.69 7.60 -6.70
C PHE A 12 0.24 8.52 -7.83
N VAL A 13 0.26 9.82 -7.56
CA VAL A 13 -0.15 10.89 -8.49
C VAL A 13 0.54 12.18 -8.04
N PRO A 14 1.09 13.01 -8.94
CA PRO A 14 1.74 14.26 -8.54
C PRO A 14 0.77 15.21 -7.80
N LEU A 15 1.18 15.69 -6.62
CA LEU A 15 0.41 16.64 -5.80
C LEU A 15 1.26 17.87 -5.45
N ALA A 16 1.12 18.95 -6.22
CA ALA A 16 1.84 20.21 -5.99
C ALA A 16 1.23 21.09 -4.88
N ASP A 17 -0.07 20.91 -4.62
CA ASP A 17 -0.96 21.67 -3.73
C ASP A 17 -1.27 20.88 -2.43
N CYS A 18 -0.26 20.19 -1.89
CA CYS A 18 -0.42 19.40 -0.66
C CYS A 18 -1.01 20.19 0.53
N PRO A 19 -0.59 21.45 0.82
CA PRO A 19 -1.16 22.25 1.90
C PRO A 19 -2.67 22.50 1.76
N GLU A 20 -3.12 22.93 0.58
CA GLU A 20 -4.52 23.23 0.28
C GLU A 20 -5.36 21.95 0.33
N LEU A 21 -4.85 20.87 -0.26
CA LEU A 21 -5.49 19.56 -0.23
C LEU A 21 -5.61 19.02 1.18
N GLN A 22 -4.58 19.20 2.03
CA GLN A 22 -4.61 18.78 3.42
C GLN A 22 -5.77 19.42 4.18
N GLU A 23 -5.96 20.73 4.01
CA GLU A 23 -7.03 21.45 4.69
C GLU A 23 -8.41 21.02 4.17
N ARG A 24 -8.58 20.92 2.85
CA ARG A 24 -9.82 20.44 2.22
C ARG A 24 -10.22 19.04 2.72
N LEU A 25 -9.28 18.09 2.72
CA LEU A 25 -9.55 16.71 3.15
C LEU A 25 -9.80 16.63 4.65
N ARG A 26 -9.11 17.45 5.46
CA ARG A 26 -9.34 17.54 6.90
C ARG A 26 -10.75 18.02 7.19
N GLN A 27 -11.17 19.13 6.60
CA GLN A 27 -12.51 19.70 6.81
C GLN A 27 -13.60 18.72 6.38
N ASN A 28 -13.46 18.11 5.20
CA ASN A 28 -14.42 17.12 4.68
C ASN A 28 -14.52 15.89 5.61
N ALA A 29 -13.40 15.29 6.00
CA ALA A 29 -13.43 14.14 6.89
C ALA A 29 -13.97 14.50 8.30
N GLN A 30 -13.66 15.70 8.82
CA GLN A 30 -14.15 16.16 10.12
C GLN A 30 -15.65 16.42 10.14
N SER A 31 -16.20 17.12 9.14
CA SER A 31 -17.64 17.41 9.07
C SER A 31 -18.49 16.14 8.98
N ARG A 32 -17.91 15.07 8.43
CA ARG A 32 -18.48 13.73 8.29
C ARG A 32 -18.21 12.80 9.48
N GLY A 33 -17.52 13.28 10.52
CA GLY A 33 -17.20 12.50 11.71
C GLY A 33 -16.27 11.31 11.47
N LEU A 34 -15.51 11.31 10.37
CA LEU A 34 -14.58 10.23 10.04
C LEU A 34 -13.35 10.25 10.95
N LYS A 35 -12.82 9.06 11.23
CA LYS A 35 -11.58 8.87 11.99
C LYS A 35 -10.59 8.05 11.18
N GLY A 36 -9.30 8.17 11.48
CA GLY A 36 -8.24 7.49 10.75
C GLY A 36 -7.14 8.43 10.29
N THR A 37 -6.40 8.04 9.27
CA THR A 37 -5.24 8.79 8.78
C THR A 37 -5.30 8.99 7.27
N VAL A 38 -4.98 10.20 6.83
CA VAL A 38 -4.67 10.55 5.45
C VAL A 38 -3.25 11.09 5.41
N LEU A 39 -2.40 10.50 4.57
CA LEU A 39 -1.05 10.94 4.29
C LEU A 39 -1.01 11.53 2.88
N LEU A 40 -0.43 12.71 2.76
CA LEU A 40 -0.18 13.41 1.51
C LEU A 40 1.33 13.57 1.36
N ALA A 41 1.83 13.39 0.15
CA ALA A 41 3.17 13.75 -0.27
C ALA A 41 3.11 14.19 -1.73
N GLU A 42 4.19 14.79 -2.24
CA GLU A 42 4.27 15.15 -3.66
C GLU A 42 4.06 13.94 -4.59
N GLU A 43 4.41 12.73 -4.11
CA GLU A 43 4.21 11.47 -4.82
C GLU A 43 2.75 10.94 -4.80
N GLY A 44 1.86 11.47 -3.95
CA GLY A 44 0.45 11.06 -3.93
C GLY A 44 -0.25 11.06 -2.58
N ILE A 45 -1.25 10.18 -2.45
CA ILE A 45 -2.12 10.02 -1.27
C ILE A 45 -2.15 8.58 -0.77
N ASN A 46 -2.17 8.40 0.54
CA ASN A 46 -2.46 7.13 1.21
C ASN A 46 -3.43 7.38 2.37
N LEU A 47 -4.54 6.65 2.44
CA LEU A 47 -5.57 6.85 3.45
C LEU A 47 -6.03 5.53 4.05
N PHE A 48 -6.35 5.60 5.34
CA PHE A 48 -7.18 4.64 6.04
C PHE A 48 -8.19 5.43 6.88
N LEU A 49 -9.46 5.37 6.52
CA LEU A 49 -10.55 6.06 7.23
C LEU A 49 -11.64 5.08 7.67
N ALA A 50 -12.32 5.42 8.75
CA ALA A 50 -13.46 4.67 9.27
C ALA A 50 -14.57 5.63 9.74
N GLY A 51 -15.81 5.21 9.55
CA GLY A 51 -16.98 6.01 9.93
C GLY A 51 -18.29 5.32 9.61
N VAL A 52 -19.38 6.07 9.73
CA VAL A 52 -20.69 5.64 9.24
C VAL A 52 -20.60 5.45 7.72
N ALA A 53 -21.19 4.37 7.19
CA ALA A 53 -21.03 4.00 5.78
C ALA A 53 -21.42 5.12 4.80
N THR A 54 -22.52 5.83 5.05
CA THR A 54 -22.96 6.97 4.22
C THR A 54 -21.94 8.10 4.20
N GLU A 55 -21.31 8.37 5.34
CA GLU A 55 -20.29 9.42 5.47
C GLU A 55 -18.98 9.04 4.78
N VAL A 56 -18.58 7.77 4.87
CA VAL A 56 -17.40 7.26 4.18
C VAL A 56 -17.59 7.30 2.67
N GLU A 57 -18.75 6.86 2.15
CA GLU A 57 -19.02 6.90 0.71
C GLU A 57 -19.17 8.34 0.21
N GLY A 58 -19.75 9.24 1.00
CA GLY A 58 -19.79 10.68 0.69
C GLY A 58 -18.41 11.32 0.59
N PHE A 59 -17.50 10.99 1.53
CA PHE A 59 -16.10 11.43 1.45
C PHE A 59 -15.40 10.89 0.19
N LEU A 60 -15.63 9.62 -0.16
CA LEU A 60 -15.05 9.02 -1.37
C LEU A 60 -15.58 9.66 -2.65
N ALA A 61 -16.87 10.00 -2.71
CA ALA A 61 -17.46 10.68 -3.85
C ALA A 61 -16.80 12.06 -4.07
N ASP A 62 -16.66 12.85 -3.00
CA ASP A 62 -15.99 14.15 -3.07
C ASP A 62 -14.50 14.02 -3.40
N LEU A 63 -13.83 12.99 -2.87
CA LEU A 63 -12.43 12.72 -3.20
C LEU A 63 -12.28 12.41 -4.69
N CYS A 64 -13.13 11.54 -5.23
CA CYS A 64 -13.11 11.12 -6.62
C CYS A 64 -13.64 12.16 -7.61
N SER A 65 -14.26 13.26 -7.15
CA SER A 65 -14.60 14.39 -8.04
C SER A 65 -13.36 15.17 -8.47
N ASP A 66 -12.26 15.05 -7.73
CA ASP A 66 -10.94 15.50 -8.18
C ASP A 66 -10.38 14.48 -9.17
N ALA A 67 -10.12 14.91 -10.41
CA ALA A 67 -9.66 14.04 -11.50
C ALA A 67 -8.38 13.27 -11.15
N ARG A 68 -7.55 13.80 -10.24
CA ARG A 68 -6.34 13.13 -9.74
C ARG A 68 -6.63 11.85 -8.98
N PHE A 69 -7.81 11.73 -8.38
CA PHE A 69 -8.24 10.56 -7.61
C PHE A 69 -9.36 9.77 -8.28
N ALA A 70 -9.86 10.20 -9.44
CA ALA A 70 -10.87 9.47 -10.21
C ALA A 70 -10.42 8.03 -10.55
N GLY A 71 -11.23 7.02 -10.17
CA GLY A 71 -10.88 5.60 -10.33
C GLY A 71 -9.99 5.03 -9.23
N LEU A 72 -9.91 5.70 -8.07
CA LEU A 72 -9.21 5.17 -6.89
C LEU A 72 -9.74 3.77 -6.53
N THR A 73 -8.84 2.79 -6.45
CA THR A 73 -9.18 1.46 -5.94
C THR A 73 -9.27 1.50 -4.43
N VAL A 74 -10.47 1.27 -3.90
CA VAL A 74 -10.73 1.34 -2.45
C VAL A 74 -11.03 -0.04 -1.89
N LYS A 75 -10.18 -0.49 -0.95
CA LYS A 75 -10.44 -1.68 -0.15
C LYS A 75 -11.42 -1.31 0.96
N ARG A 76 -12.42 -2.16 1.18
CA ARG A 76 -13.49 -1.96 2.16
C ARG A 76 -13.51 -3.13 3.15
N SER A 77 -13.71 -2.82 4.43
CA SER A 77 -14.00 -3.82 5.47
C SER A 77 -14.95 -3.24 6.51
N ARG A 78 -15.53 -4.09 7.37
CA ARG A 78 -16.50 -3.68 8.39
C ARG A 78 -15.97 -3.99 9.80
N SER A 79 -16.37 -3.19 10.77
CA SER A 79 -16.02 -3.39 12.18
C SER A 79 -17.14 -2.97 13.11
N ALA A 80 -17.29 -3.71 14.21
CA ALA A 80 -18.29 -3.43 15.24
C ALA A 80 -18.03 -2.09 15.97
N GLU A 81 -16.77 -1.66 16.02
CA GLU A 81 -16.32 -0.42 16.66
C GLU A 81 -15.44 0.40 15.71
N LEU A 82 -15.30 1.70 15.99
CA LEU A 82 -14.37 2.56 15.28
C LEU A 82 -12.92 2.19 15.67
N PRO A 83 -12.07 1.73 14.73
CA PRO A 83 -10.72 1.30 15.06
C PRO A 83 -9.76 2.47 15.34
N PHE A 84 -10.18 3.71 15.06
CA PHE A 84 -9.35 4.91 15.24
C PHE A 84 -9.90 5.83 16.32
N ARG A 85 -9.00 6.39 17.13
CA ARG A 85 -9.37 7.36 18.17
C ARG A 85 -9.65 8.76 17.63
N LYS A 86 -8.90 9.18 16.61
CA LYS A 86 -8.93 10.54 16.02
C LYS A 86 -8.68 10.52 14.52
N LEU A 87 -9.01 11.63 13.86
CA LEU A 87 -8.58 11.92 12.50
C LEU A 87 -7.18 12.54 12.50
N LEU A 88 -6.35 12.13 11.54
CA LEU A 88 -5.06 12.73 11.22
C LEU A 88 -4.97 12.96 9.72
N VAL A 89 -4.68 14.19 9.30
CA VAL A 89 -4.34 14.50 7.90
C VAL A 89 -2.96 15.15 7.91
N LYS A 90 -1.96 14.48 7.35
CA LYS A 90 -0.54 14.85 7.47
C LYS A 90 0.15 14.92 6.11
N ILE A 91 0.95 15.97 5.92
CA ILE A 91 1.91 16.04 4.83
C ILE A 91 3.20 15.34 5.28
N LYS A 92 3.76 14.52 4.39
CA LYS A 92 4.97 13.72 4.59
C LYS A 92 5.85 13.84 3.35
N ARG A 93 7.11 13.40 3.50
CA ARG A 93 8.03 13.26 2.36
C ARG A 93 7.61 12.12 1.42
N GLU A 94 7.05 11.07 2.00
CA GLU A 94 6.55 9.89 1.29
C GLU A 94 5.22 9.44 1.93
N ILE A 95 4.28 8.95 1.12
CA ILE A 95 3.02 8.34 1.60
C ILE A 95 3.21 6.91 2.12
N ILE A 96 4.34 6.30 1.78
CA ILE A 96 4.93 5.14 2.44
C ILE A 96 6.45 5.30 2.42
N ARG A 97 7.06 5.37 3.61
CA ARG A 97 8.47 5.72 3.73
C ARG A 97 9.36 4.52 3.43
N MET A 98 10.14 4.58 2.36
CA MET A 98 11.21 3.63 2.06
C MET A 98 12.60 4.26 2.20
N ASP A 99 12.69 5.59 2.41
CA ASP A 99 13.95 6.35 2.38
C ASP A 99 14.74 6.18 1.07
N HIS A 100 14.03 5.81 0.01
CA HIS A 100 14.55 5.72 -1.34
C HIS A 100 13.46 6.25 -2.28
N PRO A 101 13.57 7.49 -2.78
CA PRO A 101 12.58 8.09 -3.66
C PRO A 101 12.63 7.44 -5.05
N THR A 102 12.16 6.20 -5.15
CA THR A 102 12.06 5.42 -6.40
C THR A 102 10.83 5.77 -7.22
N ILE A 103 9.72 6.16 -6.57
CA ILE A 103 8.47 6.34 -7.31
C ILE A 103 8.46 7.69 -7.99
N ARG A 104 8.60 7.62 -9.31
CA ARG A 104 8.15 8.65 -10.24
C ARG A 104 6.86 8.15 -10.86
N PRO A 105 5.69 8.75 -10.54
CA PRO A 105 4.41 8.32 -11.11
C PRO A 105 4.39 8.27 -12.65
N ALA A 106 5.30 9.00 -13.31
CA ALA A 106 5.48 9.03 -14.76
C ALA A 106 6.09 7.75 -15.35
N ASP A 107 6.82 6.95 -14.58
CA ASP A 107 7.61 5.82 -15.08
C ASP A 107 6.81 4.50 -15.11
N GLY A 108 5.50 4.58 -14.88
CA GLY A 108 4.58 3.44 -14.86
C GLY A 108 4.50 2.72 -13.51
N ARG A 109 3.60 1.75 -13.42
CA ARG A 109 3.41 0.91 -12.22
C ARG A 109 4.37 -0.28 -12.23
N ALA A 110 4.64 -0.80 -11.04
CA ALA A 110 5.32 -2.08 -10.89
C ALA A 110 4.52 -3.21 -11.59
N PRO A 111 5.20 -4.25 -12.11
CA PRO A 111 4.52 -5.47 -12.51
C PRO A 111 3.69 -6.03 -11.35
N ALA A 112 2.50 -6.55 -11.66
CA ALA A 112 1.60 -7.17 -10.69
C ALA A 112 1.10 -8.50 -11.22
N VAL A 113 0.84 -9.43 -10.30
CA VAL A 113 0.21 -10.73 -10.57
C VAL A 113 -1.13 -10.77 -9.84
N ASP A 114 -2.19 -11.23 -10.52
CA ASP A 114 -3.48 -11.39 -9.89
C ASP A 114 -3.51 -12.62 -8.97
N ALA A 115 -4.46 -12.63 -8.01
CA ALA A 115 -4.52 -13.68 -6.99
C ALA A 115 -4.74 -15.09 -7.56
N ARG A 116 -5.48 -15.23 -8.67
CA ARG A 116 -5.77 -16.55 -9.26
C ARG A 116 -4.52 -17.09 -9.94
N THR A 117 -3.80 -16.24 -10.66
CA THR A 117 -2.51 -16.61 -11.27
C THR A 117 -1.48 -16.95 -10.20
N LEU A 118 -1.37 -16.14 -9.14
CA LEU A 118 -0.45 -16.41 -8.05
C LEU A 118 -0.76 -17.73 -7.34
N SER A 119 -2.03 -18.02 -7.04
CA SER A 119 -2.41 -19.30 -6.42
C SER A 119 -1.94 -20.48 -7.26
N ARG A 120 -2.16 -20.44 -8.57
CA ARG A 120 -1.71 -21.49 -9.50
C ARG A 120 -0.19 -21.63 -9.52
N TRP A 121 0.55 -20.53 -9.48
CA TRP A 121 2.02 -20.55 -9.44
C TRP A 121 2.54 -21.12 -8.12
N LEU A 122 1.91 -20.80 -6.99
CA LEU A 122 2.27 -21.35 -5.69
C LEU A 122 2.00 -22.86 -5.62
N ASP A 123 0.86 -23.32 -6.15
CA ASP A 123 0.53 -24.75 -6.23
C ASP A 123 1.52 -25.52 -7.13
N ALA A 124 1.99 -24.89 -8.22
CA ALA A 124 2.96 -25.49 -9.14
C ALA A 124 4.42 -25.37 -8.67
N GLY A 125 4.72 -24.42 -7.79
CA GLY A 125 6.08 -24.05 -7.38
C GLY A 125 6.88 -23.24 -8.41
N CYS A 126 6.28 -22.94 -9.57
CA CYS A 126 6.92 -22.19 -10.64
C CYS A 126 5.93 -21.29 -11.39
N ASP A 127 6.47 -20.32 -12.12
CA ASP A 127 5.70 -19.45 -13.00
C ASP A 127 5.43 -20.10 -14.37
N ASP A 128 4.80 -19.34 -15.28
CA ASP A 128 4.45 -19.83 -16.62
C ASP A 128 5.65 -20.15 -17.51
N GLU A 129 6.83 -19.67 -17.14
CA GLU A 129 8.11 -19.92 -17.83
C GLU A 129 8.91 -21.04 -17.13
N GLY A 130 8.36 -21.66 -16.08
CA GLY A 130 9.02 -22.70 -15.31
C GLY A 130 10.07 -22.21 -14.32
N ARG A 131 10.14 -20.90 -14.05
CA ARG A 131 11.05 -20.34 -13.04
C ARG A 131 10.49 -20.58 -11.64
N PRO A 132 11.31 -20.99 -10.66
CA PRO A 132 10.87 -21.14 -9.28
C PRO A 132 10.26 -19.84 -8.76
N VAL A 133 9.09 -19.93 -8.12
CA VAL A 133 8.40 -18.77 -7.55
C VAL A 133 8.73 -18.67 -6.07
N VAL A 134 9.08 -17.46 -5.63
CA VAL A 134 9.33 -17.17 -4.21
C VAL A 134 8.49 -15.99 -3.75
N MET A 135 7.87 -16.17 -2.59
CA MET A 135 7.12 -15.11 -1.92
C MET A 135 8.08 -14.27 -1.07
N LEU A 136 7.98 -12.94 -1.17
CA LEU A 136 8.72 -12.00 -0.34
C LEU A 136 7.76 -11.15 0.48
N ASP A 137 7.82 -11.29 1.81
CA ASP A 137 7.06 -10.44 2.71
C ASP A 137 7.78 -9.09 2.88
N THR A 138 7.09 -8.01 2.53
CA THR A 138 7.62 -6.63 2.67
C THR A 138 7.11 -5.95 3.93
N ARG A 139 6.38 -6.68 4.78
CA ARG A 139 5.82 -6.18 6.03
C ARG A 139 6.87 -6.12 7.14
N ASN A 140 6.51 -5.47 8.24
CA ASN A 140 7.35 -5.50 9.43
C ASN A 140 7.17 -6.85 10.14
N GLY A 141 8.17 -7.30 10.89
CA GLY A 141 8.15 -8.61 11.56
C GLY A 141 6.90 -8.86 12.41
N PHE A 142 6.43 -7.85 13.16
CA PHE A 142 5.22 -8.00 13.96
C PHE A 142 3.96 -8.30 13.14
N GLU A 143 3.90 -7.89 11.86
CA GLU A 143 2.77 -8.22 10.98
C GLU A 143 2.87 -9.66 10.45
N VAL A 144 4.10 -10.17 10.32
CA VAL A 144 4.38 -11.56 9.92
C VAL A 144 3.98 -12.52 11.04
N ASP A 145 4.19 -12.10 12.29
CA ASP A 145 3.81 -12.87 13.49
C ASP A 145 2.29 -13.15 13.55
N GLU A 146 1.47 -12.31 12.91
CA GLU A 146 0.01 -12.47 12.80
C GLU A 146 -0.43 -13.34 11.61
N GLY A 147 0.51 -13.91 10.86
CA GLY A 147 0.28 -14.81 9.73
C GLY A 147 0.98 -14.36 8.45
N ALA A 148 1.43 -15.34 7.66
CA ALA A 148 2.19 -15.16 6.43
C ALA A 148 1.87 -16.27 5.42
N PHE A 149 2.25 -16.08 4.15
CA PHE A 149 2.24 -17.18 3.19
C PHE A 149 3.30 -18.23 3.57
N ASP A 150 2.99 -19.50 3.33
CA ASP A 150 3.93 -20.60 3.57
C ASP A 150 5.24 -20.39 2.80
N ASN A 151 6.36 -20.61 3.48
CA ASN A 151 7.72 -20.45 2.93
C ASN A 151 8.04 -19.04 2.39
N ALA A 152 7.27 -18.01 2.77
CA ALA A 152 7.61 -16.64 2.42
C ALA A 152 8.96 -16.22 3.05
N ILE A 153 9.78 -15.57 2.25
CA ILE A 153 11.00 -14.91 2.73
C ILE A 153 10.56 -13.71 3.56
N ASP A 154 11.01 -13.66 4.81
CA ASP A 154 10.80 -12.56 5.75
C ASP A 154 12.15 -12.16 6.35
N TRP A 155 12.52 -10.88 6.18
CA TRP A 155 13.75 -10.31 6.74
C TRP A 155 13.56 -9.67 8.12
N ARG A 156 12.40 -9.86 8.75
CA ARG A 156 12.05 -9.35 10.08
C ARG A 156 12.25 -7.85 10.19
N LEU A 157 11.87 -7.10 9.15
CA LEU A 157 12.05 -5.65 9.09
C LEU A 157 11.36 -5.00 10.29
N THR A 158 12.04 -4.05 10.95
CA THR A 158 11.39 -3.25 12.00
C THR A 158 10.59 -2.10 11.38
N ARG A 159 11.03 -1.64 10.21
CA ARG A 159 10.41 -0.59 9.41
C ARG A 159 10.76 -0.78 7.93
N PHE A 160 9.84 -0.36 7.06
CA PHE A 160 10.01 -0.52 5.61
C PHE A 160 11.20 0.25 5.01
N SER A 161 11.73 1.28 5.67
CA SER A 161 12.95 1.98 5.23
C SER A 161 14.21 1.11 5.30
N GLU A 162 14.16 -0.06 5.95
CA GLU A 162 15.25 -1.04 5.99
C GLU A 162 15.26 -1.96 4.74
N PHE A 163 14.15 -1.97 3.98
CA PHE A 163 13.98 -2.83 2.81
C PHE A 163 15.09 -2.67 1.76
N PRO A 164 15.52 -1.45 1.37
CA PRO A 164 16.58 -1.31 0.36
C PRO A 164 17.89 -1.99 0.76
N ALA A 165 18.31 -1.84 2.02
CA ALA A 165 19.53 -2.47 2.53
C ALA A 165 19.41 -4.00 2.53
N ALA A 166 18.25 -4.54 2.92
CA ALA A 166 18.00 -5.97 2.94
C ALA A 166 18.02 -6.58 1.53
N VAL A 167 17.42 -5.92 0.53
CA VAL A 167 17.52 -6.35 -0.88
C VAL A 167 18.97 -6.44 -1.34
N GLN A 168 19.82 -5.45 -1.02
CA GLN A 168 21.23 -5.48 -1.42
C GLN A 168 22.01 -6.65 -0.78
N GLN A 169 21.69 -6.98 0.47
CA GLN A 169 22.29 -8.11 1.19
C GLN A 169 21.87 -9.47 0.61
N HIS A 170 20.62 -9.58 0.15
CA HIS A 170 20.00 -10.83 -0.27
C HIS A 170 19.80 -10.97 -1.79
N ARG A 171 20.31 -10.04 -2.59
CA ARG A 171 20.09 -10.03 -4.05
C ARG A 171 20.44 -11.35 -4.75
N GLY A 172 21.47 -12.03 -4.26
CA GLY A 172 21.94 -13.30 -4.82
C GLY A 172 20.93 -14.43 -4.65
N ASP A 173 20.07 -14.35 -3.64
CA ASP A 173 19.08 -15.38 -3.31
C ASP A 173 17.96 -15.46 -4.35
N PHE A 174 17.81 -14.42 -5.19
CA PHE A 174 16.74 -14.29 -6.18
C PHE A 174 17.16 -14.65 -7.61
N ALA A 175 18.43 -15.01 -7.84
CA ALA A 175 18.90 -15.34 -9.19
C ALA A 175 18.07 -16.45 -9.84
N GLY A 176 17.49 -16.16 -11.01
CA GLY A 176 16.71 -17.10 -11.80
C GLY A 176 15.32 -17.42 -11.24
N LYS A 177 14.84 -16.67 -10.24
CA LYS A 177 13.54 -16.89 -9.59
C LYS A 177 12.56 -15.78 -9.95
N THR A 178 11.28 -16.12 -9.96
CA THR A 178 10.20 -15.14 -10.02
C THR A 178 9.83 -14.72 -8.61
N VAL A 179 10.14 -13.47 -8.25
CA VAL A 179 9.87 -12.94 -6.91
C VAL A 179 8.52 -12.24 -6.89
N VAL A 180 7.62 -12.72 -6.03
CA VAL A 180 6.32 -12.11 -5.80
C VAL A 180 6.31 -11.48 -4.42
N SER A 181 6.43 -10.14 -4.38
CA SER A 181 6.35 -9.39 -3.12
C SER A 181 4.90 -9.15 -2.70
N TYR A 182 4.62 -9.20 -1.39
CA TYR A 182 3.29 -8.92 -0.86
C TYR A 182 3.33 -8.04 0.40
N CYS A 183 2.20 -7.39 0.67
CA CYS A 183 1.89 -6.69 1.90
C CYS A 183 0.38 -6.54 2.07
N THR A 184 -0.07 -5.98 3.18
CA THR A 184 -1.50 -5.76 3.51
C THR A 184 -2.25 -4.96 2.43
N GLY A 185 -1.67 -3.82 2.04
CA GLY A 185 -2.34 -2.79 1.24
C GLY A 185 -1.98 -2.81 -0.24
N GLY A 186 -0.80 -3.33 -0.61
CA GLY A 186 -0.19 -3.22 -1.93
C GLY A 186 0.83 -2.09 -2.05
N ILE A 187 0.69 -1.01 -1.26
CA ILE A 187 1.52 0.20 -1.41
C ILE A 187 3.03 -0.02 -1.21
N ARG A 188 3.43 -0.93 -0.32
CA ARG A 188 4.86 -1.30 -0.13
C ARG A 188 5.40 -2.08 -1.32
N CYS A 189 4.62 -3.00 -1.87
CA CYS A 189 4.97 -3.80 -3.04
C CYS A 189 5.25 -2.93 -4.27
N GLU A 190 4.52 -1.83 -4.44
CA GLU A 190 4.74 -0.88 -5.54
C GLU A 190 6.16 -0.29 -5.48
N LYS A 191 6.61 0.13 -4.29
CA LYS A 191 7.99 0.63 -4.10
C LYS A 191 9.03 -0.49 -4.16
N ALA A 192 8.73 -1.62 -3.52
CA ALA A 192 9.62 -2.77 -3.44
C ALA A 192 9.95 -3.32 -4.83
N ALA A 193 8.94 -3.58 -5.66
CA ALA A 193 9.12 -4.14 -6.99
C ALA A 193 9.92 -3.21 -7.92
N ILE A 194 9.70 -1.89 -7.87
CA ILE A 194 10.51 -0.93 -8.63
C ILE A 194 11.96 -0.97 -8.17
N TYR A 195 12.21 -0.95 -6.87
CA TYR A 195 13.56 -0.99 -6.31
C TYR A 195 14.28 -2.31 -6.61
N MET A 196 13.58 -3.45 -6.53
CA MET A 196 14.15 -4.76 -6.85
C MET A 196 14.54 -4.85 -8.32
N ARG A 197 13.72 -4.31 -9.23
CA ARG A 197 14.05 -4.20 -10.65
C ARG A 197 15.28 -3.32 -10.90
N GLU A 198 15.40 -2.19 -10.20
CA GLU A 198 16.61 -1.34 -10.25
C GLU A 198 17.86 -2.08 -9.73
N ALA A 199 17.68 -2.97 -8.75
CA ALA A 199 18.72 -3.84 -8.21
C ALA A 199 19.06 -5.05 -9.10
N GLY A 200 18.35 -5.22 -10.23
CA GLY A 200 18.57 -6.31 -11.20
C GLY A 200 17.88 -7.63 -10.86
N ILE A 201 16.80 -7.58 -10.07
CA ILE A 201 15.96 -8.73 -9.70
C ILE A 201 14.67 -8.73 -10.52
#